data_AF-A0A444J7L6-F1
#
_entry.id   AF-A0A444J7L6-F1
#
_cell.length_a   1.000
_cell.length_b   1.000
_cell.length_c   1.000
_cell.angle_alpha   90.00
_cell.angle_beta   90.00
_cell.angle_gamma   90.00
#
_symmetry.space_group_name_H-M   'P 1'
#
loop_
_entity.id
_entity.type
_entity.pdbx_description
1 polymer ?
#
loop_
_entity_poly.entity_id
_entity_poly.type
_entity_poly.pdbx_seq_one_letter_code
_entity_poly.pdbx_strand_id
1 'polypeptide(L)'
;MVLEVTARNLEEKDPKKQVLYSAQKTWFEIGVDMDRDMRYGAWQIKEIIDLTLPPSQTQKVEHLMNFDTDTEEVEIEVKLLYYISGGKGDVIFNRKETVYL
;
A
#
# COMPACT_ATOMS: atom_id res chain seq x y z
N MET A 1 -4.85 7.58 2.49
CA MET A 1 -3.50 7.25 1.96
C MET A 1 -3.40 5.75 1.69
N VAL A 2 -2.70 5.33 0.64
CA VAL A 2 -2.59 3.92 0.22
C VAL A 2 -1.13 3.57 -0.04
N LEU A 3 -0.63 2.52 0.60
CA LEU A 3 0.66 1.90 0.30
C LEU A 3 0.42 0.68 -0.58
N GLU A 4 1.06 0.65 -1.73
CA GLU A 4 1.09 -0.49 -2.64
C GLU A 4 2.51 -1.04 -2.70
N VAL A 5 2.63 -2.35 -2.52
CA VAL A 5 3.90 -3.07 -2.64
C VAL A 5 3.68 -4.17 -3.66
N THR A 6 4.45 -4.13 -4.74
CA THR A 6 4.42 -5.17 -5.77
C THR A 6 5.80 -5.73 -6.01
N ALA A 7 5.92 -7.06 -6.03
CA ALA A 7 7.14 -7.74 -6.40
C ALA A 7 6.94 -8.43 -7.75
N ARG A 8 7.89 -8.26 -8.67
CA ARG A 8 7.79 -8.76 -10.04
C ARG A 8 9.06 -9.47 -10.48
N ASN A 9 8.93 -10.60 -11.16
CA ASN A 9 10.03 -11.23 -11.88
C ASN A 9 10.05 -10.68 -13.31
N LEU A 10 11.12 -9.98 -13.70
CA LEU A 10 11.24 -9.36 -15.02
C LEU A 10 11.61 -10.34 -16.14
N GLU A 11 12.06 -11.55 -15.79
CA GLU A 11 12.45 -12.59 -16.74
C GLU A 11 11.24 -13.36 -17.30
N GLU A 12 10.15 -13.40 -16.53
CA GLU A 12 8.90 -14.03 -16.93
C GLU A 12 8.21 -13.24 -18.05
N LYS A 13 7.89 -13.92 -19.14
CA LYS A 13 7.30 -13.31 -20.35
C LYS A 13 5.78 -13.22 -20.26
N ASP A 14 5.14 -14.02 -19.40
CA ASP A 14 3.70 -13.93 -19.16
C ASP A 14 3.39 -12.80 -18.16
N PRO A 15 2.72 -11.72 -18.57
CA PRO A 15 2.43 -10.57 -17.71
C PRO A 15 1.59 -10.92 -16.47
N LYS A 16 0.85 -12.04 -16.47
CA LYS A 16 0.09 -12.47 -15.29
C LYS A 16 0.96 -13.19 -14.26
N LYS A 17 2.01 -13.88 -14.70
CA LYS A 17 2.98 -14.57 -13.84
C LYS A 17 4.13 -13.67 -13.42
N GLN A 18 4.29 -12.56 -14.12
CA GLN A 18 5.28 -11.54 -13.79
C GLN A 18 5.10 -10.99 -12.38
N VAL A 19 3.87 -10.91 -11.86
CA VAL A 19 3.59 -10.42 -10.51
C VAL A 19 3.63 -11.58 -9.52
N LEU A 20 4.70 -11.65 -8.73
CA LEU A 20 4.89 -12.68 -7.71
C LEU A 20 4.21 -12.32 -6.38
N TYR A 21 4.15 -11.01 -6.07
CA TYR A 21 3.52 -10.52 -4.86
C TYR A 21 2.83 -9.18 -5.11
N SER A 22 1.67 -9.00 -4.50
CA SER A 22 0.97 -7.72 -4.46
C SER A 22 0.28 -7.58 -3.11
N ALA A 23 0.57 -6.49 -2.43
CA ALA A 23 -0.11 -6.11 -1.21
C ALA A 23 -0.47 -4.64 -1.22
N GLN A 24 -1.60 -4.34 -0.60
CA GLN A 24 -2.10 -2.99 -0.44
C GLN A 24 -2.45 -2.77 1.03
N LYS A 25 -2.01 -1.65 1.59
CA LYS A 25 -2.44 -1.16 2.90
C LYS A 25 -3.04 0.22 2.74
N THR A 26 -4.28 0.37 3.18
CA THR A 26 -5.00 1.63 3.15
C THR A 26 -5.11 2.19 4.56
N TRP A 27 -4.68 3.43 4.74
CA TRP A 27 -4.97 4.20 5.94
C TRP A 27 -6.16 5.11 5.68
N PHE A 28 -7.09 5.08 6.62
CA PHE A 28 -8.24 5.96 6.63
C PHE A 28 -7.80 7.39 6.98
N GLU A 29 -8.45 8.38 6.38
CA GLU A 29 -8.18 9.80 6.64
C GLU A 29 -9.34 10.39 7.46
N ILE A 30 -9.09 10.70 8.72
CA ILE A 30 -10.09 11.34 9.60
C ILE A 30 -10.27 12.79 9.15
N GLY A 31 -11.51 13.19 8.87
CA GLY A 31 -11.87 14.59 8.59
C GLY A 31 -12.01 14.96 7.11
N VAL A 32 -11.79 14.02 6.18
CA VAL A 32 -12.18 14.19 4.77
C VAL A 32 -13.60 13.68 4.61
N ASP A 33 -14.56 14.56 4.85
CA ASP A 33 -15.99 14.29 4.68
C ASP A 33 -16.50 15.01 3.42
N MET A 34 -16.51 14.30 2.28
CA MET A 34 -17.06 14.84 1.03
C MET A 34 -18.59 14.95 1.05
N ASP A 35 -19.28 14.18 1.91
CA ASP A 35 -20.75 14.04 1.93
C ASP A 35 -21.41 14.54 3.24
N ARG A 36 -20.64 15.05 4.20
CA ARG A 36 -21.07 15.58 5.52
C ARG A 36 -21.80 14.59 6.44
N ASP A 37 -21.62 13.28 6.24
CA ASP A 37 -22.43 12.26 6.92
C ASP A 37 -21.65 11.39 7.93
N MET A 38 -20.38 11.70 8.17
CA MET A 38 -19.54 10.94 9.10
C MET A 38 -19.86 11.26 10.58
N ARG A 39 -20.99 10.77 11.09
CA ARG A 39 -21.29 10.76 12.53
C ARG A 39 -20.85 9.45 13.16
N TYR A 40 -19.67 9.45 13.76
CA TYR A 40 -19.16 8.28 14.48
C TYR A 40 -19.58 8.31 15.94
N GLY A 41 -20.17 7.22 16.42
CA GLY A 41 -20.35 6.98 17.85
C GLY A 41 -19.00 6.84 18.55
N ALA A 42 -18.94 7.11 19.86
CA ALA A 42 -17.68 7.11 20.63
C ALA A 42 -16.86 5.82 20.48
N TRP A 43 -17.52 4.66 20.31
CA TRP A 43 -16.85 3.38 20.06
C TRP A 43 -16.25 3.26 18.66
N GLN A 44 -16.92 3.82 17.65
CA GLN A 44 -16.43 3.80 16.26
C GLN A 44 -15.20 4.70 16.09
N ILE A 45 -15.07 5.76 16.90
CA ILE A 45 -13.87 6.62 16.90
C ILE A 45 -12.61 5.82 17.23
N LYS A 46 -12.69 4.89 18.19
CA LYS A 46 -11.53 4.06 18.56
C LYS A 46 -11.09 3.17 17.39
N GLU A 47 -12.04 2.51 16.73
CA GLU A 47 -11.77 1.64 15.57
C GLU A 47 -11.16 2.44 14.41
N ILE A 48 -11.64 3.66 14.18
CA ILE A 48 -11.10 4.54 13.14
C ILE A 48 -9.68 4.96 13.43
N ILE A 49 -9.35 5.30 14.69
CA ILE A 49 -7.98 5.68 15.06
C ILE A 49 -7.00 4.55 14.70
N ASP A 50 -7.36 3.29 14.98
CA ASP A 50 -6.52 2.13 14.66
C ASP A 50 -6.31 1.94 13.14
N LEU A 51 -7.26 2.40 12.32
CA LEU A 51 -7.22 2.34 10.85
C LEU A 51 -6.52 3.55 10.21
N THR A 52 -6.14 4.54 11.00
CA THR A 52 -5.54 5.79 10.51
C THR A 52 -4.03 5.80 10.73
N LEU A 53 -3.32 6.65 9.98
CA LEU A 53 -1.93 6.94 10.28
C LEU A 53 -1.90 8.00 11.39
N PRO A 54 -1.35 7.71 12.58
CA PRO A 54 -1.33 8.69 13.66
C PRO A 54 -0.42 9.88 13.28
N PRO A 55 -0.79 11.11 13.68
CA PRO A 55 -0.03 12.30 13.33
C PRO A 55 1.38 12.24 13.93
N SER A 56 2.37 12.63 13.11
CA SER A 56 3.79 12.65 13.49
C SER A 56 4.38 11.30 13.92
N GLN A 57 3.71 10.19 13.64
CA GLN A 57 4.22 8.85 13.92
C GLN A 57 4.74 8.18 12.66
N THR A 58 5.87 7.50 12.79
CA THR A 58 6.39 6.60 11.75
C THR A 58 5.86 5.21 12.00
N GLN A 59 5.12 4.65 11.04
CA GLN A 59 4.75 3.24 11.05
C GLN A 59 5.72 2.43 10.20
N LYS A 60 6.06 1.24 10.68
CA LYS A 60 6.76 0.22 9.90
C LYS A 60 5.74 -0.80 9.43
N VAL A 61 5.83 -1.18 8.16
CA VAL A 61 5.00 -2.24 7.57
C VAL A 61 5.95 -3.31 7.06
N GLU A 62 5.78 -4.53 7.56
CA GLU A 62 6.58 -5.68 7.18
C GLU A 62 5.78 -6.54 6.21
N HIS A 63 6.44 -6.98 5.14
CA HIS A 63 5.87 -7.87 4.15
C HIS A 63 6.73 -9.13 4.09
N LEU A 64 6.11 -10.29 4.30
CA LEU A 64 6.73 -11.58 4.06
C LEU A 64 6.36 -12.01 2.64
N MET A 65 7.36 -12.11 1.78
CA MET A 65 7.21 -12.54 0.39
C MET A 65 7.85 -13.92 0.24
N ASN A 66 7.12 -14.84 -0.39
CA ASN A 66 7.63 -16.17 -0.72
C ASN A 66 7.84 -16.23 -2.23
N PHE A 67 9.06 -16.59 -2.64
CA PHE A 67 9.44 -16.74 -4.03
C PHE A 67 9.78 -18.20 -4.30
N ASP A 68 9.49 -18.66 -5.52
CA ASP A 68 9.82 -20.02 -5.94
C ASP A 68 11.34 -20.14 -6.18
N THR A 69 11.90 -21.34 -6.03
CA THR A 69 13.35 -21.61 -6.12
C THR A 69 13.97 -21.34 -7.50
N ASP A 70 13.14 -21.15 -8.53
CA ASP A 70 13.54 -20.81 -9.90
C ASP A 70 13.57 -19.30 -10.16
N THR A 71 13.26 -18.47 -9.16
CA THR A 71 13.29 -17.01 -9.26
C THR A 71 14.67 -16.49 -8.85
N GLU A 72 15.48 -16.05 -9.83
CA GLU A 72 16.82 -15.49 -9.58
C GLU A 72 16.79 -13.99 -9.23
N GLU A 73 15.85 -13.23 -9.82
CA GLU A 73 15.74 -11.79 -9.66
C GLU A 73 14.28 -11.34 -9.45
N VAL A 74 14.08 -10.40 -8.52
CA VAL A 74 12.78 -9.77 -8.27
C VAL A 74 12.92 -8.25 -8.16
N GLU A 75 12.14 -7.51 -8.94
CA GLU A 75 11.93 -6.06 -8.77
C GLU A 75 10.81 -5.83 -7.75
N ILE A 76 11.14 -5.18 -6.64
CA ILE A 76 10.17 -4.71 -5.65
C ILE A 76 9.90 -3.23 -5.91
N GLU A 77 8.64 -2.91 -6.21
CA GLU A 77 8.14 -1.54 -6.34
C GLU A 77 7.24 -1.20 -5.15
N VAL A 78 7.58 -0.12 -4.45
CA VAL A 78 6.81 0.44 -3.34
C VAL A 78 6.28 1.81 -3.74
N LYS A 79 4.96 1.94 -3.77
CA LYS A 79 4.26 3.20 -4.06
C LYS A 79 3.45 3.66 -2.85
N LEU A 80 3.55 4.93 -2.52
CA LEU A 80 2.65 5.59 -1.59
C LEU A 80 1.78 6.57 -2.37
N LEU A 81 0.46 6.40 -2.29
CA LEU A 81 -0.53 7.21 -2.95
C LEU A 81 -1.34 8.02 -1.94
N TYR A 82 -1.60 9.27 -2.29
CA TYR A 82 -2.47 10.17 -1.54
C TYR A 82 -3.68 10.56 -2.41
N TYR A 83 -4.87 10.60 -1.81
CA TYR A 83 -6.11 10.86 -2.55
C TYR A 83 -6.75 12.12 -1.97
N ILE A 84 -6.70 13.23 -2.72
CA ILE A 84 -7.34 14.50 -2.30
C ILE A 84 -8.86 14.44 -2.51
N SER A 85 -9.31 13.78 -3.59
CA SER A 85 -10.72 13.46 -3.84
C SER A 85 -10.79 12.13 -4.58
N GLY A 86 -11.85 11.34 -4.34
CA GLY A 86 -11.95 9.90 -4.65
C GLY A 86 -11.79 9.47 -6.11
N GLY A 87 -11.50 10.38 -7.04
CA GLY A 87 -11.33 10.09 -8.47
C GLY A 87 -9.92 9.65 -8.88
N LYS A 88 -8.85 10.12 -8.22
CA LYS A 88 -7.46 9.80 -8.61
C LYS A 88 -6.50 9.93 -7.44
N GLY A 89 -5.65 8.92 -7.27
CA GLY A 89 -4.55 8.94 -6.30
C GLY A 89 -3.30 9.52 -6.92
N ASP A 90 -2.69 10.50 -6.25
CA ASP A 90 -1.39 11.05 -6.59
C ASP A 90 -0.29 10.22 -5.95
N VAL A 91 0.69 9.80 -6.74
CA VAL A 91 1.87 9.07 -6.22
C VAL A 91 2.78 10.08 -5.54
N ILE A 92 2.82 10.05 -4.22
CA ILE A 92 3.65 10.94 -3.40
C ILE A 92 5.02 10.35 -3.09
N PHE A 93 5.16 9.03 -3.23
CA PHE A 93 6.43 8.33 -3.11
C PHE A 93 6.43 7.11 -4.03
N ASN A 94 7.55 6.89 -4.72
CA ASN A 94 7.80 5.66 -5.46
C ASN A 94 9.27 5.27 -5.28
N ARG A 95 9.50 4.01 -4.92
CA ARG A 95 10.83 3.42 -4.88
C ARG A 95 10.79 2.04 -5.52
N LYS A 96 11.76 1.80 -6.39
CA LYS A 96 12.00 0.51 -7.01
C LYS A 96 13.35 -0.02 -6.56
N GLU A 97 13.42 -1.30 -6.28
CA GLU A 97 14.64 -1.97 -5.88
C GLU A 97 14.65 -3.38 -6.43
N THR A 98 15.75 -3.74 -7.08
CA THR A 98 15.98 -5.09 -7.57
C THR A 98 16.70 -5.90 -6.50
N VAL A 99 16.18 -7.07 -6.17
CA VAL A 99 16.76 -8.00 -5.21
C VAL A 99 17.09 -9.30 -5.94
N TYR A 100 18.32 -9.77 -5.72
CA TYR A 100 18.80 -11.07 -6.18
C TYR A 100 18.64 -12.09 -5.04
N LEU A 101 18.04 -13.25 -5.33
CA LEU A 101 17.71 -14.30 -4.36
C LEU A 101 18.74 -15.44 -4.40
#